data_AF-A0A1J5KEC0-F1
#
_entry.id   AF-A0A1J5KEC0-F1
#
_cell.length_a   1.000
_cell.length_b   1.000
_cell.length_c   1.000
_cell.angle_alpha   90.00
_cell.angle_beta   90.00
_cell.angle_gamma   90.00
#
_symmetry.space_group_name_H-M   'P 1'
#
loop_
_entity.id
_entity.type
_entity.pdbx_description
1 polymer ?
#
loop_
_entity_poly.entity_id
_entity_poly.type
_entity_poly.pdbx_seq_one_letter_code
_entity_poly.pdbx_strand_id
1 'polypeptide(L)'
;MLRTKLISIVFAVALYSFSSFGSDCSQVKGENKCNLSRSQVLTDVFEQVTLKVADFLAAENVYSLEDFSNILGNTLSEDDIEKLSFKFEKYARADQYSYFLKSLKKYNYWNKNKRLGNNQAALTILLINEKYTLGLTPEEIEVIWFMQLVNDLLVKETGKFSSAYNQFNLSNQIIKLTGAMKGSRALTESEAKSLMRKITHMNCFDSYGDFLDTELRDMFWKVIEDENLLSYDSGNILFDGVQLLNPTEISSLKGSLKGVFNDDRGLLESPLSFDKYVKKSTELNKKSNLEIIKGYHKEVLDIEYAVVDKKTKSITLYNEDGDVLDSQEINIGLSDKLNHSGAGIYEVNEADAGITLTSEKGRKLKTFETDINLAVGTKVYILPQERGNKFVIKNYKLNFVSDIKRDHYAAYNYSSRDKKEVNTTFSMNGNQSEFVEEYLETLSSEKENLMKLYNIDSETYNQLALFAFGVLAPESRFGDDIKYKLKETIPFAVSLLKGKWFNTDSNSRGPTQIKRIPKKIIKAYGIDKSDLKEAKSSAVATLGFAYELLGELKAISSKHPSINRDNIYDYLYYLYNGKRYEILRATATPDMNIAIRRIKEATKLVSIEDVL
;
A
#
# COMPACT_ATOMS: atom_id res chain seq x y z
N MET A 1 -66.78 9.24 34.47
CA MET A 1 -66.74 10.70 34.17
C MET A 1 -65.34 11.18 34.48
N LEU A 2 -64.51 11.48 33.46
CA LEU A 2 -64.22 12.85 32.96
C LEU A 2 -63.49 13.69 34.03
N ARG A 3 -62.28 14.26 33.88
CA ARG A 3 -61.50 14.88 32.77
C ARG A 3 -60.01 14.88 33.22
N THR A 4 -58.94 14.66 32.45
CA THR A 4 -58.42 15.22 31.17
C THR A 4 -58.09 16.73 31.17
N LYS A 5 -56.78 17.04 31.19
CA LYS A 5 -56.08 18.15 30.49
C LYS A 5 -54.66 17.59 30.22
N LEU A 6 -54.15 17.30 29.01
CA LEU A 6 -54.26 17.88 27.67
C LEU A 6 -53.48 19.19 27.53
N ILE A 7 -52.24 19.07 27.05
CA ILE A 7 -51.61 20.02 26.13
C ILE A 7 -51.04 19.22 24.96
N SER A 8 -51.59 19.51 23.79
CA SER A 8 -51.29 18.98 22.46
C SER A 8 -50.17 19.77 21.80
N ILE A 9 -49.33 19.13 20.97
CA ILE A 9 -48.91 19.68 19.67
C ILE A 9 -48.87 18.54 18.63
N VAL A 10 -49.37 18.91 17.46
CA VAL A 10 -49.73 18.18 16.26
C VAL A 10 -48.48 17.79 15.44
N PHE A 11 -48.45 16.57 14.90
CA PHE A 11 -47.97 16.35 13.53
C PHE A 11 -48.85 15.29 12.86
N ALA A 12 -49.68 15.76 11.93
CA ALA A 12 -50.29 14.95 10.90
C ALA A 12 -49.25 14.74 9.81
N VAL A 13 -48.93 13.49 9.49
CA VAL A 13 -48.37 13.13 8.19
C VAL A 13 -49.30 12.11 7.58
N ALA A 14 -49.86 12.50 6.44
CA ALA A 14 -50.79 11.73 5.65
C ALA A 14 -50.11 10.47 5.09
N LEU A 15 -50.81 9.34 5.27
CA LEU A 15 -50.73 8.15 4.44
C LEU A 15 -51.21 8.46 3.02
N TYR A 16 -50.87 7.56 2.08
CA TYR A 16 -51.02 7.58 0.61
C TYR A 16 -49.83 8.22 -0.11
N SER A 17 -49.06 7.55 -0.97
CA SER A 17 -49.19 6.22 -1.59
C SER A 17 -47.83 5.85 -2.21
N PHE A 18 -47.15 4.83 -1.69
CA PHE A 18 -46.04 4.18 -2.40
C PHE A 18 -46.63 3.12 -3.33
N SER A 19 -46.63 3.42 -4.62
CA SER A 19 -46.80 2.42 -5.67
C SER A 19 -45.97 2.80 -6.89
N SER A 20 -45.16 1.83 -7.30
CA SER A 20 -44.46 1.67 -8.59
C SER A 20 -43.37 2.69 -8.95
N PHE A 21 -42.11 2.26 -8.81
CA PHE A 21 -41.32 1.84 -9.98
C PHE A 21 -40.42 0.68 -9.57
N GLY A 22 -40.84 -0.53 -9.98
CA GLY A 22 -39.94 -1.66 -10.14
C GLY A 22 -39.67 -1.85 -11.63
N SER A 23 -38.39 -2.04 -11.97
CA SER A 23 -37.80 -2.67 -13.18
C SER A 23 -36.36 -2.15 -13.24
N ASP A 24 -35.31 -2.89 -12.90
CA ASP A 24 -34.96 -4.21 -13.43
C ASP A 24 -34.44 -5.17 -12.34
N CYS A 25 -35.34 -5.94 -11.74
CA CYS A 25 -35.04 -7.33 -11.44
C CYS A 25 -35.71 -8.13 -12.56
N SER A 26 -34.92 -8.60 -13.52
CA SER A 26 -35.37 -9.62 -14.44
C SER A 26 -35.74 -10.85 -13.62
N GLN A 27 -37.05 -11.03 -13.44
CA GLN A 27 -37.64 -12.24 -12.89
C GLN A 27 -37.29 -13.42 -13.81
N VAL A 28 -36.23 -14.14 -13.45
CA VAL A 28 -36.16 -15.56 -13.77
C VAL A 28 -37.19 -16.23 -12.87
N LYS A 29 -38.33 -16.58 -13.45
CA LYS A 29 -39.40 -17.34 -12.80
C LYS A 29 -38.84 -18.63 -12.19
N GLY A 30 -39.03 -18.77 -10.88
CA GLY A 30 -39.04 -20.06 -10.18
C GLY A 30 -37.72 -20.48 -9.54
N GLU A 31 -37.30 -19.83 -8.45
CA GLU A 31 -36.57 -20.44 -7.33
C GLU A 31 -36.44 -19.42 -6.19
N ASN A 32 -36.83 -19.81 -4.97
CA ASN A 32 -36.75 -18.98 -3.77
C ASN A 32 -35.27 -18.84 -3.35
N LYS A 33 -34.57 -17.79 -3.80
CA LYS A 33 -33.10 -17.65 -3.68
C LYS A 33 -32.55 -17.31 -2.28
N CYS A 34 -33.40 -17.08 -1.27
CA CYS A 34 -32.96 -16.77 0.10
C CYS A 34 -33.53 -17.79 1.11
N ASN A 35 -33.09 -19.06 1.02
CA ASN A 35 -33.45 -20.10 1.99
C ASN A 35 -32.20 -20.63 2.70
N LEU A 36 -31.49 -19.73 3.40
CA LEU A 36 -30.37 -20.07 4.27
C LEU A 36 -30.88 -20.41 5.68
N SER A 37 -30.26 -21.42 6.30
CA SER A 37 -30.44 -21.69 7.73
C SER A 37 -29.74 -20.64 8.57
N ARG A 38 -30.17 -20.45 9.84
CA ARG A 38 -29.47 -19.59 10.81
C ARG A 38 -27.98 -19.93 10.92
N SER A 39 -27.64 -21.22 10.84
CA SER A 39 -26.25 -21.69 10.87
C SER A 39 -25.41 -21.20 9.71
N GLN A 40 -25.98 -21.18 8.50
CA GLN A 40 -25.30 -20.68 7.31
C GLN A 40 -25.13 -19.16 7.40
N VAL A 41 -26.17 -18.43 7.83
CA VAL A 41 -26.11 -16.98 7.96
C VAL A 41 -25.00 -16.55 8.92
N LEU A 42 -24.91 -17.13 10.12
CA LEU A 42 -23.88 -16.75 11.09
C LEU A 42 -22.46 -17.13 10.64
N THR A 43 -22.28 -18.32 10.05
CA THR A 43 -20.98 -18.73 9.51
C THR A 43 -20.56 -17.79 8.37
N ASP A 44 -21.46 -17.48 7.44
CA ASP A 44 -21.20 -16.59 6.30
C ASP A 44 -20.80 -15.18 6.76
N VAL A 45 -21.49 -14.62 7.76
CA VAL A 45 -21.11 -13.33 8.37
C VAL A 45 -19.71 -13.39 8.96
N PHE A 46 -19.43 -14.40 9.77
CA PHE A 46 -18.14 -14.53 10.42
C PHE A 46 -16.99 -14.63 9.40
N GLU A 47 -17.19 -15.38 8.32
CA GLU A 47 -16.23 -15.49 7.23
C GLU A 47 -16.08 -14.18 6.45
N GLN A 48 -17.18 -13.45 6.23
CA GLN A 48 -17.16 -12.15 5.56
C GLN A 48 -16.37 -11.12 6.36
N VAL A 49 -16.60 -11.03 7.68
CA VAL A 49 -15.80 -10.15 8.55
C VAL A 49 -14.33 -10.55 8.51
N THR A 50 -14.05 -11.86 8.54
CA THR A 50 -12.67 -12.37 8.42
C THR A 50 -12.02 -11.89 7.12
N LEU A 51 -12.70 -12.00 5.98
CA LEU A 51 -12.20 -11.58 4.68
C LEU A 51 -12.00 -10.06 4.60
N LYS A 52 -12.97 -9.25 5.04
CA LYS A 52 -12.87 -7.78 5.06
C LYS A 52 -11.67 -7.32 5.88
N VAL A 53 -11.46 -7.90 7.07
CA VAL A 53 -10.32 -7.55 7.93
C VAL A 53 -9.00 -8.07 7.34
N ALA A 54 -8.97 -9.27 6.79
CA ALA A 54 -7.77 -9.82 6.17
C ALA A 54 -7.34 -9.01 4.93
N ASP A 55 -8.28 -8.61 4.09
CA ASP A 55 -8.06 -7.74 2.93
C ASP A 55 -7.49 -6.38 3.37
N PHE A 56 -8.10 -5.76 4.38
CA PHE A 56 -7.59 -4.52 4.97
C PHE A 56 -6.15 -4.67 5.51
N LEU A 57 -5.86 -5.73 6.26
CA LEU A 57 -4.53 -5.95 6.82
C LEU A 57 -3.49 -6.24 5.73
N ALA A 58 -3.86 -7.00 4.70
CA ALA A 58 -3.03 -7.19 3.52
C ALA A 58 -2.76 -5.85 2.82
N ALA A 59 -3.78 -4.99 2.69
CA ALA A 59 -3.68 -3.66 2.10
C ALA A 59 -2.82 -2.67 2.90
N GLU A 60 -2.71 -2.86 4.21
CA GLU A 60 -1.82 -2.08 5.08
C GLU A 60 -0.44 -2.76 5.27
N ASN A 61 -0.20 -3.90 4.62
CA ASN A 61 1.00 -4.73 4.74
C ASN A 61 1.31 -5.10 6.21
N VAL A 62 0.26 -5.48 6.95
CA VAL A 62 0.34 -5.91 8.35
C VAL A 62 -0.06 -7.37 8.46
N TYR A 63 0.79 -8.16 9.14
CA TYR A 63 0.64 -9.61 9.15
C TYR A 63 -0.42 -10.12 10.11
N SER A 64 -0.74 -9.39 11.18
CA SER A 64 -1.72 -9.85 12.18
C SER A 64 -2.57 -8.71 12.72
N LEU A 65 -3.76 -9.06 13.22
CA LEU A 65 -4.64 -8.10 13.89
C LEU A 65 -3.98 -7.53 15.15
N GLU A 66 -3.18 -8.33 15.86
CA GLU A 66 -2.38 -7.92 17.01
C GLU A 66 -1.33 -6.85 16.65
N ASP A 67 -0.63 -7.01 15.52
CA ASP A 67 0.34 -6.03 15.05
C ASP A 67 -0.37 -4.70 14.73
N PHE A 68 -1.55 -4.76 14.10
CA PHE A 68 -2.34 -3.56 13.84
C PHE A 68 -2.89 -2.92 15.11
N SER A 69 -3.32 -3.72 16.09
CA SER A 69 -3.71 -3.26 17.43
C SER A 69 -2.58 -2.48 18.11
N ASN A 70 -1.33 -2.95 18.00
CA ASN A 70 -0.17 -2.24 18.54
C ASN A 70 0.03 -0.88 17.84
N ILE A 71 -0.16 -0.82 16.52
CA ILE A 71 -0.09 0.43 15.74
C ILE A 71 -1.18 1.40 16.22
N LEU A 72 -2.43 0.93 16.36
CA LEU A 72 -3.53 1.71 16.90
C LEU A 72 -3.23 2.25 18.29
N GLY A 73 -2.81 1.40 19.22
CA GLY A 73 -2.48 1.81 20.58
C GLY A 73 -1.44 2.94 20.64
N ASN A 74 -0.51 2.98 19.68
CA ASN A 74 0.51 4.04 19.59
C ASN A 74 0.06 5.31 18.87
N THR A 75 -1.11 5.30 18.22
CA THR A 75 -1.59 6.39 17.35
C THR A 75 -2.89 7.04 17.82
N LEU A 76 -3.59 6.44 18.80
CA LEU A 76 -4.81 7.00 19.39
C LEU A 76 -4.49 8.27 20.20
N SER A 77 -5.21 9.35 19.91
CA SER A 77 -5.21 10.58 20.71
C SER A 77 -6.22 10.52 21.88
N GLU A 78 -6.14 11.45 22.82
CA GLU A 78 -7.10 11.54 23.93
C GLU A 78 -8.55 11.78 23.43
N ASP A 79 -8.74 12.59 22.38
CA ASP A 79 -10.05 12.84 21.75
C ASP A 79 -10.61 11.58 21.07
N ASP A 80 -9.75 10.75 20.47
CA ASP A 80 -10.18 9.46 19.92
C ASP A 80 -10.69 8.54 21.02
N ILE A 81 -9.95 8.46 22.13
CA ILE A 81 -10.28 7.63 23.28
C ILE A 81 -11.63 8.03 23.87
N GLU A 82 -11.91 9.33 23.98
CA GLU A 82 -13.16 9.87 24.50
C GLU A 82 -14.35 9.53 23.58
N LYS A 83 -14.26 9.79 22.27
CA LYS A 83 -15.34 9.51 21.30
C LYS A 83 -15.68 8.03 21.20
N LEU A 84 -14.67 7.18 21.34
CA LEU A 84 -14.82 5.74 21.24
C LEU A 84 -15.44 5.12 22.50
N SER A 85 -15.36 5.78 23.66
CA SER A 85 -15.95 5.28 24.92
C SER A 85 -17.47 5.06 24.80
N PHE A 86 -18.20 6.01 24.20
CA PHE A 86 -19.65 5.94 24.02
C PHE A 86 -20.09 4.79 23.10
N LYS A 87 -19.32 4.50 22.04
CA LYS A 87 -19.60 3.37 21.14
C LYS A 87 -19.27 2.03 21.80
N PHE A 88 -18.25 2.00 22.66
CA PHE A 88 -17.89 0.80 23.41
C PHE A 88 -18.93 0.41 24.45
N GLU A 89 -19.63 1.37 25.07
CA GLU A 89 -20.71 1.10 26.03
C GLU A 89 -21.89 0.30 25.42
N LYS A 90 -22.04 0.32 24.08
CA LYS A 90 -23.01 -0.53 23.37
C LYS A 90 -22.66 -2.02 23.43
N TYR A 91 -21.37 -2.35 23.56
CA TYR A 91 -20.84 -3.71 23.39
C TYR A 91 -20.12 -4.26 24.63
N ALA A 92 -19.62 -3.40 25.51
CA ALA A 92 -18.83 -3.76 26.68
C ALA A 92 -19.14 -2.86 27.88
N ARG A 93 -18.85 -3.32 29.10
CA ARG A 93 -18.91 -2.45 30.28
C ARG A 93 -17.77 -1.42 30.25
N ALA A 94 -18.03 -0.20 30.72
CA ALA A 94 -17.10 0.93 30.63
C ALA A 94 -15.72 0.67 31.27
N ASP A 95 -15.65 -0.15 32.32
CA ASP A 95 -14.41 -0.55 32.99
C ASP A 95 -13.51 -1.45 32.12
N GLN A 96 -14.12 -2.28 31.26
CA GLN A 96 -13.41 -3.14 30.31
C GLN A 96 -12.76 -2.32 29.19
N TYR A 97 -13.31 -1.16 28.84
CA TYR A 97 -12.77 -0.29 27.80
C TYR A 97 -11.40 0.32 28.19
N SER A 98 -11.28 0.87 29.39
CA SER A 98 -10.00 1.43 29.86
C SER A 98 -8.90 0.37 29.95
N TYR A 99 -9.27 -0.85 30.36
CA TYR A 99 -8.33 -1.97 30.38
C TYR A 99 -7.90 -2.36 28.97
N PHE A 100 -8.86 -2.47 28.04
CA PHE A 100 -8.60 -2.78 26.64
C PHE A 100 -7.64 -1.78 25.97
N LEU A 101 -7.83 -0.48 26.17
CA LEU A 101 -6.92 0.53 25.62
C LEU A 101 -5.49 0.38 26.14
N LYS A 102 -5.32 0.03 27.42
CA LYS A 102 -4.01 -0.21 28.03
C LYS A 102 -3.36 -1.51 27.53
N SER A 103 -4.13 -2.45 27.01
CA SER A 103 -3.63 -3.71 26.47
C SER A 103 -3.37 -3.69 24.97
N LEU A 104 -3.87 -2.70 24.21
CA LEU A 104 -3.65 -2.57 22.76
C LEU A 104 -2.19 -2.74 22.33
N LYS A 105 -1.25 -2.19 23.11
CA LYS A 105 0.21 -2.23 22.86
C LYS A 105 0.91 -3.52 23.31
N LYS A 106 0.16 -4.44 23.91
CA LYS A 106 0.70 -5.66 24.55
C LYS A 106 0.39 -6.92 23.77
N TYR A 107 -0.51 -6.85 22.78
CA TYR A 107 -0.92 -8.01 22.01
C TYR A 107 0.18 -8.45 21.04
N ASN A 108 0.26 -9.75 20.79
CA ASN A 108 1.23 -10.34 19.89
C ASN A 108 0.74 -11.71 19.45
N TYR A 109 0.48 -11.88 18.15
CA TYR A 109 -0.03 -13.13 17.60
C TYR A 109 0.91 -14.33 17.86
N TRP A 110 2.22 -14.12 17.79
CA TRP A 110 3.21 -15.18 17.94
C TRP A 110 3.38 -15.65 19.39
N ASN A 111 2.90 -14.86 20.36
CA ASN A 111 2.85 -15.26 21.76
C ASN A 111 1.43 -15.71 22.12
N LYS A 112 1.22 -17.01 22.31
CA LYS A 112 -0.09 -17.61 22.61
C LYS A 112 -0.86 -16.87 23.72
N ASN A 113 -0.20 -16.46 24.79
CA ASN A 113 -0.86 -15.79 25.93
C ASN A 113 -1.21 -14.32 25.66
N LYS A 114 -0.71 -13.76 24.56
CA LYS A 114 -0.94 -12.37 24.12
C LYS A 114 -1.74 -12.29 22.81
N ARG A 115 -2.29 -13.40 22.33
CA ARG A 115 -3.22 -13.43 21.20
C ARG A 115 -4.55 -12.82 21.60
N LEU A 116 -5.23 -12.19 20.64
CA LEU A 116 -6.56 -11.65 20.84
C LEU A 116 -7.60 -12.78 20.95
N GLY A 117 -8.43 -12.71 21.99
CA GLY A 117 -9.74 -13.37 21.98
C GLY A 117 -10.71 -12.64 21.04
N ASN A 118 -11.87 -13.23 20.77
CA ASN A 118 -12.84 -12.65 19.85
C ASN A 118 -13.42 -11.33 20.37
N ASN A 119 -13.62 -11.17 21.68
CA ASN A 119 -14.01 -9.88 22.25
C ASN A 119 -12.96 -8.78 21.99
N GLN A 120 -11.68 -9.04 22.23
CA GLN A 120 -10.64 -8.04 21.99
C GLN A 120 -10.39 -7.82 20.50
N ALA A 121 -10.59 -8.85 19.66
CA ALA A 121 -10.58 -8.72 18.21
C ALA A 121 -11.75 -7.83 17.74
N ALA A 122 -12.97 -8.05 18.23
CA ALA A 122 -14.14 -7.22 17.92
C ALA A 122 -13.91 -5.76 18.30
N LEU A 123 -13.34 -5.51 19.48
CA LEU A 123 -13.00 -4.16 19.93
C LEU A 123 -11.91 -3.51 19.09
N THR A 124 -10.89 -4.28 18.71
CA THR A 124 -9.85 -3.80 17.78
C THR A 124 -10.48 -3.46 16.43
N ILE A 125 -11.32 -4.34 15.88
CA ILE A 125 -11.98 -4.14 14.59
C ILE A 125 -12.94 -2.95 14.63
N LEU A 126 -13.67 -2.74 15.74
CA LEU A 126 -14.48 -1.55 15.94
C LEU A 126 -13.61 -0.29 15.84
N LEU A 127 -12.46 -0.25 16.51
CA LEU A 127 -11.50 0.87 16.38
C LEU A 127 -11.02 1.05 14.94
N ILE A 128 -10.70 -0.04 14.24
CA ILE A 128 -10.26 0.02 12.84
C ILE A 128 -11.40 0.55 11.96
N ASN A 129 -12.62 0.04 12.12
CA ASN A 129 -13.78 0.42 11.32
C ASN A 129 -14.14 1.91 11.51
N GLU A 130 -14.00 2.42 12.73
CA GLU A 130 -14.18 3.85 13.03
C GLU A 130 -13.09 4.74 12.42
N LYS A 131 -11.84 4.26 12.39
CA LYS A 131 -10.69 5.04 11.92
C LYS A 131 -10.45 4.96 10.41
N TYR A 132 -10.74 3.81 9.80
CA TYR A 132 -10.31 3.45 8.45
C TYR A 132 -11.43 2.93 7.56
N THR A 133 -12.66 2.78 8.10
CA THR A 133 -13.89 2.38 7.39
C THR A 133 -13.72 1.07 6.60
N LEU A 134 -13.85 -0.06 7.29
CA LEU A 134 -13.82 -1.39 6.67
C LEU A 134 -15.14 -1.73 5.96
N GLY A 135 -16.15 -0.86 6.05
CA GLY A 135 -17.50 -1.14 5.57
C GLY A 135 -18.15 -2.27 6.36
N LEU A 136 -17.80 -2.40 7.66
CA LEU A 136 -18.46 -3.34 8.56
C LEU A 136 -19.73 -2.71 9.13
N THR A 137 -20.84 -3.45 9.10
CA THR A 137 -22.10 -3.05 9.73
C THR A 137 -22.06 -3.32 11.24
N PRO A 138 -22.95 -2.70 12.03
CA PRO A 138 -23.07 -3.02 13.46
C PRO A 138 -23.34 -4.50 13.71
N GLU A 139 -24.19 -5.14 12.90
CA GLU A 139 -24.58 -6.54 13.03
C GLU A 139 -23.39 -7.47 12.78
N GLU A 140 -22.55 -7.16 11.78
CA GLU A 140 -21.29 -7.87 11.51
C GLU A 140 -20.33 -7.83 12.72
N ILE A 141 -20.26 -6.69 13.42
CA ILE A 141 -19.44 -6.52 14.63
C ILE A 141 -20.04 -7.29 15.81
N GLU A 142 -21.37 -7.30 15.94
CA GLU A 142 -22.10 -8.03 16.98
C GLU A 142 -21.91 -9.54 16.86
N VAL A 143 -21.82 -10.08 15.65
CA VAL A 143 -21.47 -11.49 15.43
C VAL A 143 -20.09 -11.80 16.02
N ILE A 144 -19.05 -10.99 15.80
CA ILE A 144 -17.72 -11.27 16.39
C ILE A 144 -17.76 -11.23 17.92
N TRP A 145 -18.58 -10.36 18.49
CA TRP A 145 -18.81 -10.33 19.93
C TRP A 145 -19.50 -11.59 20.44
N PHE A 146 -20.55 -12.06 19.77
CA PHE A 146 -21.20 -13.34 20.08
C PHE A 146 -20.20 -14.51 19.99
N MET A 147 -19.30 -14.49 19.00
CA MET A 147 -18.25 -15.50 18.85
C MET A 147 -17.27 -15.57 20.02
N GLN A 148 -17.26 -14.60 20.95
CA GLN A 148 -16.55 -14.75 22.22
C GLN A 148 -17.15 -15.86 23.09
N LEU A 149 -18.49 -15.94 23.20
CA LEU A 149 -19.17 -16.99 23.97
C LEU A 149 -18.84 -18.38 23.41
N VAL A 150 -18.77 -18.48 22.07
CA VAL A 150 -18.32 -19.70 21.37
C VAL A 150 -16.88 -20.05 21.73
N ASN A 151 -15.97 -19.08 21.74
CA ASN A 151 -14.59 -19.31 22.14
C ASN A 151 -14.47 -19.72 23.62
N ASP A 152 -15.28 -19.17 24.52
CA ASP A 152 -15.28 -19.52 25.94
C ASP A 152 -15.81 -20.95 26.17
N LEU A 153 -16.89 -21.35 25.48
CA LEU A 153 -17.35 -22.73 25.43
C LEU A 153 -16.22 -23.68 24.97
N LEU A 154 -15.56 -23.37 23.85
CA LEU A 154 -14.53 -24.23 23.30
C LEU A 154 -13.29 -24.33 24.20
N VAL A 155 -12.98 -23.28 24.98
CA VAL A 155 -11.95 -23.34 26.03
C VAL A 155 -12.32 -24.36 27.10
N LYS A 156 -13.58 -24.41 27.53
CA LYS A 156 -14.10 -25.37 28.53
C LYS A 156 -14.11 -26.80 28.00
N GLU A 157 -14.64 -27.01 26.80
CA GLU A 157 -14.87 -28.33 26.21
C GLU A 157 -13.60 -28.96 25.62
N THR A 158 -12.74 -28.16 24.99
CA THR A 158 -11.62 -28.67 24.17
C THR A 158 -10.26 -28.11 24.56
N GLY A 159 -10.23 -27.13 25.45
CA GLY A 159 -9.01 -26.41 25.86
C GLY A 159 -8.66 -25.24 24.95
N LYS A 160 -8.03 -24.22 25.55
CA LYS A 160 -7.56 -23.02 24.82
C LYS A 160 -6.52 -23.39 23.76
N PHE A 161 -6.66 -22.83 22.56
CA PHE A 161 -5.80 -23.09 21.39
C PHE A 161 -5.93 -24.49 20.77
N SER A 162 -6.95 -25.26 21.13
CA SER A 162 -7.31 -26.50 20.43
C SER A 162 -7.63 -26.23 18.95
N SER A 163 -7.69 -27.29 18.14
CA SER A 163 -8.09 -27.16 16.73
C SER A 163 -9.48 -26.51 16.60
N ALA A 164 -10.44 -26.94 17.44
CA ALA A 164 -11.78 -26.39 17.48
C ALA A 164 -11.77 -24.91 17.88
N TYR A 165 -11.04 -24.55 18.94
CA TYR A 165 -10.89 -23.15 19.35
C TYR A 165 -10.33 -22.26 18.21
N ASN A 166 -9.27 -22.71 17.53
CA ASN A 166 -8.65 -21.95 16.45
C ASN A 166 -9.58 -21.81 15.23
N GLN A 167 -10.52 -22.75 15.05
CA GLN A 167 -11.50 -22.70 13.96
C GLN A 167 -12.51 -21.55 14.12
N PHE A 168 -12.85 -21.20 15.35
CA PHE A 168 -13.82 -20.14 15.65
C PHE A 168 -13.19 -18.86 16.22
N ASN A 169 -11.86 -18.80 16.31
CA ASN A 169 -11.14 -17.60 16.75
C ASN A 169 -10.74 -16.73 15.53
N LEU A 170 -11.23 -15.50 15.50
CA LEU A 170 -11.08 -14.59 14.36
C LEU A 170 -9.62 -14.28 14.03
N SER A 171 -8.79 -14.02 15.05
CA SER A 171 -7.35 -13.73 14.85
C SER A 171 -6.63 -14.91 14.17
N ASN A 172 -6.93 -16.15 14.60
CA ASN A 172 -6.39 -17.35 13.97
C ASN A 172 -6.95 -17.61 12.56
N GLN A 173 -8.11 -17.07 12.19
CA GLN A 173 -8.63 -17.16 10.83
C GLN A 173 -7.97 -16.13 9.90
N ILE A 174 -7.88 -14.88 10.36
CA ILE A 174 -7.25 -13.77 9.62
C ILE A 174 -5.81 -14.12 9.23
N ILE A 175 -5.01 -14.67 10.15
CA ILE A 175 -3.59 -15.00 9.90
C ILE A 175 -3.38 -15.96 8.72
N LYS A 176 -4.40 -16.76 8.36
CA LYS A 176 -4.35 -17.69 7.23
C LYS A 176 -4.38 -16.99 5.88
N LEU A 177 -4.81 -15.73 5.87
CA LEU A 177 -5.10 -14.95 4.69
C LEU A 177 -4.14 -13.76 4.52
N THR A 178 -3.33 -13.42 5.53
CA THR A 178 -2.38 -12.29 5.47
C THR A 178 -0.99 -12.67 4.97
N GLY A 179 -0.75 -13.94 4.65
CA GLY A 179 0.58 -14.44 4.25
C GLY A 179 1.60 -14.54 5.38
N ALA A 180 1.15 -14.43 6.64
CA ALA A 180 2.01 -14.50 7.80
C ALA A 180 2.52 -15.92 8.10
N MET A 181 1.78 -16.96 7.69
CA MET A 181 2.17 -18.35 7.93
C MET A 181 3.22 -18.83 6.93
N LYS A 182 4.10 -19.74 7.38
CA LYS A 182 5.14 -20.32 6.54
C LYS A 182 4.50 -21.08 5.37
N GLY A 183 4.85 -20.68 4.13
CA GLY A 183 4.31 -21.29 2.91
C GLY A 183 2.89 -20.82 2.54
N SER A 184 2.38 -19.79 3.21
CA SER A 184 1.17 -19.07 2.82
C SER A 184 1.49 -17.75 2.13
N ARG A 185 0.61 -17.31 1.24
CA ARG A 185 0.60 -15.96 0.67
C ARG A 185 -0.55 -15.12 1.21
N ALA A 186 -0.45 -13.80 1.03
CA ALA A 186 -1.56 -12.90 1.32
C ALA A 186 -2.67 -13.02 0.27
N LEU A 187 -3.89 -12.75 0.69
CA LEU A 187 -5.06 -12.56 -0.15
C LEU A 187 -4.89 -11.29 -0.98
N THR A 188 -5.23 -11.34 -2.26
CA THR A 188 -5.32 -10.13 -3.10
C THR A 188 -6.72 -9.53 -3.01
N GLU A 189 -6.86 -8.22 -3.29
CA GLU A 189 -8.16 -7.53 -3.30
C GLU A 189 -9.18 -8.24 -4.23
N SER A 190 -8.71 -8.70 -5.40
CA SER A 190 -9.55 -9.41 -6.36
C SER A 190 -10.08 -10.74 -5.82
N GLU A 191 -9.25 -11.47 -5.08
CA GLU A 191 -9.63 -12.73 -4.45
C GLU A 191 -10.51 -12.51 -3.24
N ALA A 192 -10.26 -11.46 -2.44
CA ALA A 192 -11.13 -11.06 -1.35
C ALA A 192 -12.53 -10.77 -1.88
N LYS A 193 -12.63 -9.94 -2.93
CA LYS A 193 -13.89 -9.64 -3.63
C LYS A 193 -14.51 -10.87 -4.27
N SER A 194 -13.74 -11.82 -4.78
CA SER A 194 -14.27 -13.06 -5.33
C SER A 194 -14.79 -14.01 -4.26
N LEU A 195 -14.10 -14.14 -3.12
CA LEU A 195 -14.50 -14.97 -2.00
C LEU A 195 -15.74 -14.39 -1.31
N MET A 196 -15.75 -13.07 -1.06
CA MET A 196 -16.93 -12.38 -0.52
C MET A 196 -18.15 -12.51 -1.44
N ARG A 197 -17.96 -12.56 -2.77
CA ARG A 197 -19.05 -12.84 -3.73
C ARG A 197 -19.56 -14.30 -3.71
N LYS A 198 -18.73 -15.23 -3.23
CA LYS A 198 -19.07 -16.66 -3.09
C LYS A 198 -19.78 -16.94 -1.76
N ILE A 199 -19.48 -16.17 -0.72
CA ILE A 199 -20.28 -16.14 0.52
C ILE A 199 -21.70 -15.72 0.12
N THR A 200 -22.65 -16.59 0.41
CA THR A 200 -23.89 -16.79 -0.35
C THR A 200 -24.78 -15.54 -0.32
N HIS A 201 -25.07 -14.98 -1.50
CA HIS A 201 -26.07 -13.93 -1.76
C HIS A 201 -26.07 -12.73 -0.79
N MET A 202 -25.16 -11.77 -1.01
CA MET A 202 -25.19 -10.42 -0.40
C MET A 202 -26.58 -9.75 -0.41
N ASN A 203 -27.46 -10.09 -1.35
CA ASN A 203 -28.82 -9.55 -1.46
C ASN A 203 -29.83 -10.19 -0.50
N CYS A 204 -29.45 -11.21 0.28
CA CYS A 204 -30.32 -11.86 1.25
C CYS A 204 -30.11 -11.37 2.68
N PHE A 205 -29.08 -10.56 2.96
CA PHE A 205 -28.80 -10.05 4.30
C PHE A 205 -29.96 -9.25 4.89
N ASP A 206 -30.62 -8.42 4.07
CA ASP A 206 -31.82 -7.68 4.45
C ASP A 206 -32.96 -8.63 4.89
N SER A 207 -33.00 -9.86 4.37
CA SER A 207 -34.00 -10.87 4.73
C SER A 207 -33.74 -11.54 6.08
N TYR A 208 -32.55 -11.33 6.68
CA TYR A 208 -32.15 -11.88 7.99
C TYR A 208 -31.80 -10.79 9.01
N GLY A 209 -32.11 -9.52 8.72
CA GLY A 209 -31.85 -8.40 9.62
C GLY A 209 -32.45 -8.61 11.01
N ASP A 210 -33.70 -9.07 11.09
CA ASP A 210 -34.38 -9.35 12.38
C ASP A 210 -33.65 -10.43 13.21
N PHE A 211 -33.12 -11.46 12.54
CA PHE A 211 -32.34 -12.50 13.21
C PHE A 211 -31.02 -11.94 13.76
N LEU A 212 -30.29 -11.15 12.97
CA LEU A 212 -28.99 -10.61 13.36
C LEU A 212 -29.09 -9.49 14.41
N ASP A 213 -30.10 -8.62 14.34
CA ASP A 213 -30.25 -7.46 15.24
C ASP A 213 -30.99 -7.81 16.54
N THR A 214 -32.05 -8.64 16.45
CA THR A 214 -32.92 -8.93 17.61
C THR A 214 -32.65 -10.31 18.20
N GLU A 215 -32.74 -11.38 17.40
CA GLU A 215 -32.67 -12.75 17.93
C GLU A 215 -31.27 -13.10 18.44
N LEU A 216 -30.21 -12.78 17.68
CA LEU A 216 -28.82 -13.05 18.09
C LEU A 216 -28.48 -12.35 19.41
N ARG A 217 -29.02 -11.15 19.62
CA ARG A 217 -28.82 -10.35 20.82
C ARG A 217 -29.56 -10.94 22.02
N ASP A 218 -30.79 -11.40 21.84
CA ASP A 218 -31.54 -12.14 22.86
C ASP A 218 -30.82 -13.45 23.22
N MET A 219 -30.32 -14.19 22.22
CA MET A 219 -29.51 -15.39 22.43
C MET A 219 -28.24 -15.10 23.24
N PHE A 220 -27.52 -14.01 22.94
CA PHE A 220 -26.34 -13.60 23.69
C PHE A 220 -26.64 -13.44 25.19
N TRP A 221 -27.72 -12.73 25.54
CA TRP A 221 -28.10 -12.53 26.94
C TRP A 221 -28.55 -13.82 27.62
N LYS A 222 -29.33 -14.67 26.92
CA LYS A 222 -29.72 -15.98 27.44
C LYS A 222 -28.53 -16.88 27.76
N VAL A 223 -27.51 -16.90 26.91
CA VAL A 223 -26.29 -17.69 27.15
C VAL A 223 -25.49 -17.16 28.34
N ILE A 224 -25.48 -15.83 28.55
CA ILE A 224 -24.85 -15.24 29.74
C ILE A 224 -25.58 -15.67 31.02
N GLU A 225 -26.90 -15.81 30.97
CA GLU A 225 -27.72 -16.26 32.11
C GLU A 225 -27.63 -17.78 32.33
N ASP A 226 -27.60 -18.57 31.25
CA ASP A 226 -27.45 -20.02 31.28
C ASP A 226 -26.48 -20.51 30.19
N GLU A 227 -25.24 -20.79 30.61
CA GLU A 227 -24.18 -21.25 29.70
C GLU A 227 -24.47 -22.61 29.06
N ASN A 228 -25.38 -23.43 29.63
CA ASN A 228 -25.71 -24.76 29.10
C ASN A 228 -26.52 -24.71 27.81
N LEU A 229 -27.05 -23.54 27.45
CA LEU A 229 -27.76 -23.33 26.19
C LEU A 229 -26.81 -23.46 24.99
N LEU A 230 -25.51 -23.22 25.15
CA LEU A 230 -24.51 -23.48 24.11
C LEU A 230 -23.81 -24.82 24.35
N SER A 231 -23.66 -25.60 23.28
CA SER A 231 -22.89 -26.84 23.30
C SER A 231 -22.08 -27.05 22.03
N TYR A 232 -21.05 -27.89 22.11
CA TYR A 232 -20.18 -28.25 21.00
C TYR A 232 -20.28 -29.75 20.75
N ASP A 233 -20.77 -30.14 19.57
CA ASP A 233 -20.87 -31.52 19.16
C ASP A 233 -20.39 -31.70 17.72
N SER A 234 -19.47 -32.65 17.52
CA SER A 234 -19.02 -33.10 16.21
C SER A 234 -18.56 -31.97 15.26
N GLY A 235 -17.96 -30.91 15.81
CA GLY A 235 -17.47 -29.76 15.04
C GLY A 235 -18.45 -28.59 14.94
N ASN A 236 -19.70 -28.76 15.36
CA ASN A 236 -20.75 -27.76 15.26
C ASN A 236 -21.01 -27.08 16.61
N ILE A 237 -21.46 -25.83 16.56
CA ILE A 237 -22.00 -25.15 17.74
C ILE A 237 -23.51 -25.25 17.70
N LEU A 238 -24.12 -25.64 18.82
CA LEU A 238 -25.56 -25.76 18.98
C LEU A 238 -26.04 -24.78 20.03
N PHE A 239 -27.21 -24.20 19.80
CA PHE A 239 -27.98 -23.44 20.77
C PHE A 239 -29.29 -24.17 21.06
N ASP A 240 -29.49 -24.56 22.31
CA ASP A 240 -30.65 -25.34 22.77
C ASP A 240 -30.90 -26.59 21.91
N GLY A 241 -29.82 -27.31 21.60
CA GLY A 241 -29.84 -28.52 20.75
C GLY A 241 -30.04 -28.27 19.25
N VAL A 242 -30.19 -27.01 18.80
CA VAL A 242 -30.32 -26.64 17.39
C VAL A 242 -28.99 -26.10 16.87
N GLN A 243 -28.57 -26.55 15.69
CA GLN A 243 -27.32 -26.11 15.07
C GLN A 243 -27.32 -24.59 14.80
N LEU A 244 -26.31 -23.91 15.34
CA LEU A 244 -26.16 -22.46 15.28
C LEU A 244 -24.96 -22.01 14.45
N LEU A 245 -23.84 -22.74 14.44
CA LEU A 245 -22.69 -22.41 13.61
C LEU A 245 -22.06 -23.67 13.03
N ASN A 246 -21.67 -23.56 11.76
CA ASN A 246 -20.85 -24.54 11.07
C ASN A 246 -19.37 -24.25 11.28
N PRO A 247 -18.51 -25.28 11.24
CA PRO A 247 -17.06 -25.08 11.18
C PRO A 247 -16.68 -24.19 9.99
N THR A 248 -15.82 -23.19 10.22
CA THR A 248 -15.34 -22.32 9.13
C THR A 248 -14.51 -23.10 8.11
N GLU A 249 -14.71 -22.78 6.84
CA GLU A 249 -14.03 -23.41 5.70
C GLU A 249 -12.80 -22.61 5.22
N ILE A 250 -12.50 -21.49 5.88
CA ILE A 250 -11.34 -20.64 5.56
C ILE A 250 -10.03 -21.43 5.70
N SER A 251 -9.47 -21.76 4.54
CA SER A 251 -8.19 -22.44 4.39
C SER A 251 -7.07 -21.45 4.09
N SER A 252 -5.83 -21.83 4.41
CA SER A 252 -4.67 -21.01 4.09
C SER A 252 -4.39 -21.00 2.60
N LEU A 253 -4.06 -19.81 2.07
CA LEU A 253 -3.68 -19.65 0.67
C LEU A 253 -2.24 -20.14 0.49
N LYS A 254 -2.05 -21.32 -0.12
CA LYS A 254 -0.71 -21.89 -0.35
C LYS A 254 0.04 -21.07 -1.41
N GLY A 255 1.31 -20.75 -1.16
CA GLY A 255 2.17 -20.03 -2.09
C GLY A 255 3.46 -19.50 -1.46
N SER A 256 4.45 -19.18 -2.28
CA SER A 256 5.73 -18.59 -1.87
C SER A 256 5.74 -17.05 -1.89
N LEU A 257 4.68 -16.42 -2.42
CA LEU A 257 4.53 -14.98 -2.53
C LEU A 257 4.21 -14.38 -1.16
N LYS A 258 5.21 -13.81 -0.48
CA LYS A 258 4.94 -12.87 0.62
C LYS A 258 4.27 -11.64 0.02
N GLY A 259 3.10 -11.26 0.54
CA GLY A 259 2.20 -10.23 0.02
C GLY A 259 2.88 -9.13 -0.80
N VAL A 260 2.91 -9.35 -2.11
CA VAL A 260 3.13 -8.31 -3.10
C VAL A 260 1.73 -8.00 -3.61
N PHE A 261 1.34 -6.74 -3.48
CA PHE A 261 0.10 -6.22 -4.03
C PHE A 261 0.00 -6.63 -5.50
N ASN A 262 -1.11 -7.26 -5.85
CA ASN A 262 -1.58 -7.29 -7.23
C ASN A 262 -2.06 -5.88 -7.59
N ASP A 263 -1.11 -5.00 -7.83
CA ASP A 263 -1.32 -3.80 -8.62
C ASP A 263 -0.97 -4.16 -10.06
N ASP A 264 -1.91 -4.85 -10.70
CA ASP A 264 -1.94 -5.05 -12.16
C ASP A 264 -2.75 -3.92 -12.83
N ARG A 265 -2.91 -2.77 -12.17
CA ARG A 265 -3.63 -1.61 -12.71
C ARG A 265 -2.63 -0.59 -13.25
N GLY A 266 -2.40 -0.64 -14.56
CA GLY A 266 -1.74 0.42 -15.34
C GLY A 266 -0.25 0.23 -15.59
N LEU A 267 0.22 -1.00 -15.73
CA LEU A 267 1.57 -1.28 -16.24
C LEU A 267 1.51 -1.28 -17.77
N LEU A 268 2.28 -0.37 -18.40
CA LEU A 268 2.35 -0.23 -19.86
C LEU A 268 2.63 -1.58 -20.53
N GLU A 269 1.88 -1.89 -21.59
CA GLU A 269 2.42 -2.65 -22.71
C GLU A 269 3.49 -1.74 -23.39
N SER A 270 4.73 -1.76 -22.86
CA SER A 270 5.95 -0.94 -23.16
C SER A 270 6.09 -0.32 -24.58
N PRO A 271 6.69 0.91 -24.79
CA PRO A 271 8.16 1.07 -24.91
C PRO A 271 8.72 2.51 -24.72
N LEU A 272 8.53 3.17 -23.57
CA LEU A 272 9.44 4.30 -23.24
C LEU A 272 10.73 3.69 -22.69
N SER A 273 11.87 3.88 -23.37
CA SER A 273 13.16 3.54 -22.78
C SER A 273 13.30 4.24 -21.43
N PHE A 274 13.91 3.57 -20.45
CA PHE A 274 14.03 4.11 -19.08
C PHE A 274 14.61 5.54 -19.08
N ASP A 275 15.58 5.84 -19.94
CA ASP A 275 16.14 7.18 -20.10
C ASP A 275 15.11 8.22 -20.55
N LYS A 276 14.25 7.86 -21.51
CA LYS A 276 13.18 8.74 -21.99
C LYS A 276 12.15 8.95 -20.89
N TYR A 277 11.78 7.88 -20.16
CA TYR A 277 10.91 7.95 -18.99
C TYR A 277 11.49 8.87 -17.90
N VAL A 278 12.73 8.65 -17.46
CA VAL A 278 13.39 9.44 -16.41
C VAL A 278 13.49 10.91 -16.78
N LYS A 279 13.87 11.21 -18.03
CA LYS A 279 13.95 12.59 -18.51
C LYS A 279 12.59 13.27 -18.45
N LYS A 280 11.55 12.60 -18.97
CA LYS A 280 10.19 13.13 -19.01
C LYS A 280 9.59 13.29 -17.61
N SER A 281 9.72 12.28 -16.75
CA SER A 281 9.23 12.32 -15.37
C SER A 281 9.94 13.42 -14.57
N THR A 282 11.24 13.62 -14.77
CA THR A 282 12.01 14.73 -14.18
C THR A 282 11.52 16.10 -14.64
N GLU A 283 11.23 16.26 -15.94
CA GLU A 283 10.69 17.52 -16.47
C GLU A 283 9.29 17.80 -15.93
N LEU A 284 8.42 16.79 -15.89
CA LEU A 284 7.07 16.91 -15.36
C LEU A 284 7.07 17.18 -13.85
N ASN A 285 7.88 16.49 -13.06
CA ASN A 285 7.96 16.62 -11.59
C ASN A 285 8.36 18.02 -11.08
N LYS A 286 8.82 18.90 -11.98
CA LYS A 286 9.12 20.33 -11.73
C LYS A 286 7.93 21.26 -11.96
N LYS A 287 6.87 20.77 -12.60
CA LYS A 287 5.66 21.53 -12.91
C LYS A 287 4.68 21.55 -11.71
N SER A 288 3.55 22.23 -11.89
CA SER A 288 2.47 22.23 -10.90
C SER A 288 1.81 20.85 -10.81
N ASN A 289 1.08 20.58 -9.72
CA ASN A 289 0.37 19.31 -9.53
C ASN A 289 -0.58 18.96 -10.68
N LEU A 290 -1.34 19.94 -11.17
CA LEU A 290 -2.24 19.75 -12.31
C LEU A 290 -1.47 19.38 -13.59
N GLU A 291 -0.37 20.07 -13.86
CA GLU A 291 0.46 19.79 -15.03
C GLU A 291 1.17 18.43 -14.95
N ILE A 292 1.53 17.97 -13.74
CA ILE A 292 2.06 16.62 -13.52
C ILE A 292 0.99 15.58 -13.86
N ILE A 293 -0.25 15.78 -13.39
CA ILE A 293 -1.37 14.85 -13.67
C ILE A 293 -1.65 14.83 -15.18
N LYS A 294 -1.82 15.98 -15.82
CA LYS A 294 -2.04 16.08 -17.27
C LYS A 294 -0.93 15.39 -18.06
N GLY A 295 0.32 15.68 -17.73
CA GLY A 295 1.47 15.06 -18.39
C GLY A 295 1.59 13.56 -18.13
N TYR A 296 1.09 13.06 -16.99
CA TYR A 296 1.06 11.63 -16.71
C TYR A 296 0.06 10.91 -17.61
N HIS A 297 -1.17 11.41 -17.76
CA HIS A 297 -2.16 10.76 -18.63
C HIS A 297 -1.74 10.79 -20.08
N LYS A 298 -1.35 11.97 -20.57
CA LYS A 298 -0.90 12.14 -21.96
C LYS A 298 0.26 11.23 -22.38
N GLU A 299 1.16 10.89 -21.45
CA GLU A 299 2.44 10.24 -21.79
C GLU A 299 2.60 8.84 -21.20
N VAL A 300 1.74 8.45 -20.27
CA VAL A 300 1.87 7.20 -19.49
C VAL A 300 0.54 6.44 -19.41
N LEU A 301 -0.58 7.13 -19.17
CA LEU A 301 -1.86 6.48 -18.91
C LEU A 301 -2.96 7.06 -19.81
N ASP A 302 -3.28 6.34 -20.88
CA ASP A 302 -4.18 6.78 -21.94
C ASP A 302 -5.67 6.57 -21.58
N ILE A 303 -6.15 7.28 -20.55
CA ILE A 303 -7.54 7.23 -20.09
C ILE A 303 -8.08 8.61 -19.72
N GLU A 304 -9.41 8.77 -19.74
CA GLU A 304 -10.08 9.93 -19.17
C GLU A 304 -9.93 10.00 -17.64
N TYR A 305 -9.89 11.22 -17.11
CA TYR A 305 -9.72 11.43 -15.67
C TYR A 305 -10.31 12.76 -15.19
N ALA A 306 -10.68 12.82 -13.92
CA ALA A 306 -11.16 14.04 -13.29
C ALA A 306 -10.13 14.64 -12.33
N VAL A 307 -10.07 15.97 -12.25
CA VAL A 307 -9.29 16.70 -11.25
C VAL A 307 -10.20 17.61 -10.45
N VAL A 308 -10.05 17.54 -9.13
CA VAL A 308 -10.70 18.43 -8.18
C VAL A 308 -9.70 19.46 -7.70
N ASP A 309 -9.96 20.74 -8.01
CA ASP A 309 -9.22 21.86 -7.46
C ASP A 309 -9.99 22.48 -6.29
N LYS A 310 -9.50 22.21 -5.09
CA LYS A 310 -10.08 22.72 -3.84
C LYS A 310 -9.99 24.25 -3.73
N LYS A 311 -9.03 24.89 -4.40
CA LYS A 311 -8.86 26.35 -4.36
C LYS A 311 -9.95 27.06 -5.14
N THR A 312 -10.26 26.55 -6.33
CA THR A 312 -11.32 27.08 -7.20
C THR A 312 -12.67 26.42 -6.93
N LYS A 313 -12.71 25.42 -6.05
CA LYS A 313 -13.91 24.64 -5.72
C LYS A 313 -14.56 24.04 -6.97
N SER A 314 -13.75 23.44 -7.83
CA SER A 314 -14.23 22.87 -9.07
C SER A 314 -13.76 21.43 -9.25
N ILE A 315 -14.56 20.68 -10.00
CA ILE A 315 -14.17 19.41 -10.61
C ILE A 315 -14.17 19.62 -12.13
N THR A 316 -13.13 19.10 -12.78
CA THR A 316 -12.98 19.18 -14.24
C THR A 316 -12.65 17.79 -14.76
N LEU A 317 -13.43 17.31 -15.72
CA LEU A 317 -13.19 16.08 -16.46
C LEU A 317 -12.28 16.40 -17.65
N TYR A 318 -11.25 15.58 -17.82
CA TYR A 318 -10.27 15.67 -18.91
C TYR A 318 -10.28 14.40 -19.73
N ASN A 319 -9.99 14.54 -21.03
CA ASN A 319 -9.60 13.42 -21.86
C ASN A 319 -8.13 13.02 -21.59
N GLU A 320 -7.67 11.95 -22.22
CA GLU A 320 -6.30 11.42 -22.16
C GLU A 320 -5.22 12.47 -22.48
N ASP A 321 -5.52 13.40 -23.39
CA ASP A 321 -4.60 14.45 -23.84
C ASP A 321 -4.49 15.64 -22.86
N GLY A 322 -5.40 15.70 -21.88
CA GLY A 322 -5.50 16.76 -20.90
C GLY A 322 -6.34 17.97 -21.35
N ASP A 323 -7.16 17.81 -22.39
CA ASP A 323 -8.19 18.75 -22.79
C ASP A 323 -9.43 18.62 -21.92
N VAL A 324 -10.11 19.74 -21.68
CA VAL A 324 -11.30 19.78 -20.81
C VAL A 324 -12.51 19.24 -21.58
N LEU A 325 -13.14 18.21 -21.03
CA LEU A 325 -14.41 17.66 -21.52
C LEU A 325 -15.61 18.32 -20.83
N ASP A 326 -15.53 18.47 -19.51
CA ASP A 326 -16.58 19.08 -18.69
C ASP A 326 -16.00 19.71 -17.42
N SER A 327 -16.69 20.68 -16.83
CA SER A 327 -16.29 21.30 -15.57
C SER A 327 -17.47 21.86 -14.78
N GLN A 328 -17.44 21.66 -13.47
CA GLN A 328 -18.48 22.11 -12.56
C GLN A 328 -17.91 22.66 -11.25
N GLU A 329 -18.62 23.61 -10.66
CA GLU A 329 -18.38 24.05 -9.28
C GLU A 329 -18.94 23.01 -8.29
N ILE A 330 -18.18 22.73 -7.22
CA ILE A 330 -18.54 21.75 -6.19
C ILE A 330 -18.26 22.29 -4.80
N ASN A 331 -18.99 21.80 -3.80
CA ASN A 331 -18.69 22.16 -2.41
C ASN A 331 -17.63 21.21 -1.82
N ILE A 332 -16.41 21.72 -1.64
CA ILE A 332 -15.31 20.98 -1.03
C ILE A 332 -14.50 21.87 -0.08
N GLY A 333 -14.03 21.28 1.03
CA GLY A 333 -13.13 21.94 1.98
C GLY A 333 -11.69 22.01 1.48
N LEU A 334 -10.82 22.73 2.20
CA LEU A 334 -9.44 22.98 1.77
C LEU A 334 -8.42 21.98 2.33
N SER A 335 -8.75 21.19 3.36
CA SER A 335 -7.77 20.33 4.04
C SER A 335 -7.31 19.16 3.18
N ASP A 336 -6.04 18.78 3.30
CA ASP A 336 -5.46 17.62 2.62
C ASP A 336 -5.71 16.30 3.35
N LYS A 337 -6.23 16.34 4.58
CA LYS A 337 -6.48 15.16 5.41
C LYS A 337 -7.73 14.39 4.93
N LEU A 338 -7.65 13.06 5.00
CA LEU A 338 -8.67 12.11 4.56
C LEU A 338 -10.04 12.32 5.24
N ASN A 339 -10.04 12.64 6.53
CA ASN A 339 -11.28 12.87 7.29
C ASN A 339 -11.97 14.22 6.98
N HIS A 340 -11.45 14.98 6.03
CA HIS A 340 -12.04 16.24 5.56
C HIS A 340 -12.24 16.15 4.04
N SER A 341 -11.34 16.75 3.27
CA SER A 341 -11.45 16.83 1.80
C SER A 341 -10.42 16.01 1.07
N GLY A 342 -9.42 15.46 1.79
CA GLY A 342 -8.49 14.45 1.34
C GLY A 342 -7.82 14.72 -0.01
N ALA A 343 -6.62 15.32 -0.03
CA ALA A 343 -5.83 15.36 -1.26
C ALA A 343 -5.26 13.97 -1.58
N GLY A 344 -5.13 13.65 -2.88
CA GLY A 344 -4.52 12.38 -3.31
C GLY A 344 -5.16 11.77 -4.56
N ILE A 345 -4.92 10.47 -4.74
CA ILE A 345 -5.39 9.67 -5.87
C ILE A 345 -6.58 8.83 -5.41
N TYR A 346 -7.66 8.88 -6.20
CA TYR A 346 -8.91 8.18 -5.95
C TYR A 346 -9.47 7.57 -7.24
N GLU A 347 -10.45 6.70 -7.08
CA GLU A 347 -11.21 6.06 -8.13
C GLU A 347 -12.70 6.10 -7.80
N VAL A 348 -13.54 6.31 -8.82
CA VAL A 348 -15.00 6.28 -8.67
C VAL A 348 -15.45 4.84 -8.41
N ASN A 349 -16.15 4.60 -7.30
CA ASN A 349 -16.65 3.28 -6.91
C ASN A 349 -18.16 3.12 -7.15
N GLU A 350 -18.96 4.15 -6.87
CA GLU A 350 -20.42 4.18 -7.03
C GLU A 350 -20.84 5.59 -7.52
N ALA A 351 -21.84 5.65 -8.41
CA ALA A 351 -22.22 6.89 -9.12
C ALA A 351 -23.70 7.32 -8.96
N ASP A 352 -24.55 6.56 -8.26
CA ASP A 352 -25.98 6.87 -8.18
C ASP A 352 -26.33 7.69 -6.92
N ALA A 353 -26.72 8.96 -7.14
CA ALA A 353 -27.00 10.04 -6.17
C ALA A 353 -25.79 10.80 -5.57
N GLY A 354 -24.57 10.51 -6.03
CA GLY A 354 -23.32 11.19 -5.67
C GLY A 354 -22.07 10.33 -5.99
N ILE A 355 -20.89 10.93 -6.16
CA ILE A 355 -19.68 10.20 -6.64
C ILE A 355 -18.83 9.65 -5.50
N THR A 356 -19.05 8.41 -5.07
CA THR A 356 -18.23 7.81 -4.00
C THR A 356 -16.81 7.53 -4.50
N LEU A 357 -15.83 8.18 -3.87
CA LEU A 357 -14.41 8.03 -4.19
C LEU A 357 -13.73 7.06 -3.22
N THR A 358 -12.96 6.14 -3.77
CA THR A 358 -12.14 5.19 -3.01
C THR A 358 -10.66 5.47 -3.29
N SER A 359 -9.84 5.55 -2.25
CA SER A 359 -8.40 5.76 -2.41
C SER A 359 -7.69 4.51 -2.91
N GLU A 360 -6.42 4.66 -3.32
CA GLU A 360 -5.53 3.54 -3.66
C GLU A 360 -5.39 2.49 -2.54
N LYS A 361 -5.73 2.84 -1.30
CA LYS A 361 -5.70 1.95 -0.12
C LYS A 361 -7.08 1.42 0.27
N GLY A 362 -8.08 1.55 -0.60
CA GLY A 362 -9.45 1.12 -0.33
C GLY A 362 -10.22 2.04 0.62
N ARG A 363 -9.68 3.21 1.01
CA ARG A 363 -10.35 4.11 1.97
C ARG A 363 -11.40 4.94 1.24
N LYS A 364 -12.66 4.86 1.68
CA LYS A 364 -13.76 5.67 1.13
C LYS A 364 -13.64 7.12 1.63
N LEU A 365 -13.70 8.09 0.72
CA LEU A 365 -13.84 9.50 1.04
C LEU A 365 -15.32 9.89 1.00
N LYS A 366 -15.78 10.69 1.96
CA LYS A 366 -17.15 11.23 1.93
C LYS A 366 -17.29 12.23 0.79
N THR A 367 -18.36 12.05 0.04
CA THR A 367 -18.66 12.59 -1.29
C THR A 367 -18.92 14.09 -1.36
N PHE A 368 -18.73 14.67 -2.55
CA PHE A 368 -19.33 15.95 -2.98
C PHE A 368 -20.35 15.67 -4.09
N GLU A 369 -21.40 16.47 -4.16
CA GLU A 369 -22.41 16.41 -5.22
C GLU A 369 -21.83 17.01 -6.50
N THR A 370 -22.05 16.34 -7.63
CA THR A 370 -21.69 16.82 -8.96
C THR A 370 -22.60 16.18 -10.00
N ASP A 371 -22.93 16.95 -11.03
CA ASP A 371 -23.71 16.53 -12.20
C ASP A 371 -22.81 16.01 -13.32
N ILE A 372 -21.48 16.05 -13.15
CA ILE A 372 -20.55 15.44 -14.11
C ILE A 372 -20.72 13.92 -14.04
N ASN A 373 -21.04 13.32 -15.18
CA ASN A 373 -21.15 11.88 -15.31
C ASN A 373 -19.75 11.24 -15.33
N LEU A 374 -19.31 10.68 -14.20
CA LEU A 374 -18.08 9.89 -14.12
C LEU A 374 -18.40 8.40 -14.06
N ALA A 375 -17.85 7.63 -14.99
CA ALA A 375 -17.98 6.19 -14.97
C ALA A 375 -17.29 5.58 -13.73
N VAL A 376 -17.82 4.45 -13.26
CA VAL A 376 -17.13 3.64 -12.24
C VAL A 376 -15.76 3.23 -12.79
N GLY A 377 -14.72 3.40 -11.98
CA GLY A 377 -13.33 3.18 -12.38
C GLY A 377 -12.59 4.44 -12.86
N THR A 378 -13.29 5.55 -13.12
CA THR A 378 -12.62 6.82 -13.51
C THR A 378 -11.68 7.30 -12.41
N LYS A 379 -10.46 7.70 -12.79
CA LYS A 379 -9.47 8.25 -11.85
C LYS A 379 -9.84 9.68 -11.48
N VAL A 380 -9.81 9.97 -10.18
CA VAL A 380 -10.09 11.30 -9.62
C VAL A 380 -8.91 11.76 -8.78
N TYR A 381 -8.35 12.92 -9.13
CA TYR A 381 -7.21 13.52 -8.44
C TYR A 381 -7.66 14.75 -7.67
N ILE A 382 -7.46 14.75 -6.35
CA ILE A 382 -7.77 15.91 -5.52
C ILE A 382 -6.49 16.68 -5.24
N LEU A 383 -6.39 17.92 -5.74
CA LEU A 383 -5.19 18.74 -5.64
C LEU A 383 -4.89 19.18 -4.20
N PRO A 384 -3.65 19.05 -3.72
CA PRO A 384 -3.29 19.47 -2.37
C PRO A 384 -3.26 21.00 -2.22
N GLN A 385 -3.53 21.47 -1.00
CA GLN A 385 -3.44 22.88 -0.61
C GLN A 385 -2.37 23.10 0.46
N GLU A 386 -2.00 22.06 1.21
CA GLU A 386 -1.04 22.19 2.30
C GLU A 386 0.40 22.09 1.79
N ARG A 387 1.27 22.96 2.31
CA ARG A 387 2.66 23.07 1.86
C ARG A 387 3.38 21.72 1.93
N GLY A 388 4.04 21.37 0.84
CA GLY A 388 4.89 20.19 0.73
C GLY A 388 4.19 18.92 0.25
N ASN A 389 2.86 18.93 0.18
CA ASN A 389 2.12 17.87 -0.51
C ASN A 389 2.19 18.08 -2.03
N LYS A 390 2.52 17.02 -2.76
CA LYS A 390 2.69 17.06 -4.21
C LYS A 390 2.45 15.72 -4.87
N PHE A 391 2.02 15.78 -6.11
CA PHE A 391 2.07 14.63 -7.01
C PHE A 391 3.48 14.49 -7.58
N VAL A 392 3.89 13.26 -7.83
CA VAL A 392 5.16 12.90 -8.48
C VAL A 392 4.97 11.67 -9.34
N ILE A 393 5.59 11.64 -10.50
CA ILE A 393 5.73 10.43 -11.30
C ILE A 393 6.98 9.71 -10.80
N LYS A 394 6.82 8.45 -10.37
CA LYS A 394 7.90 7.56 -9.92
C LYS A 394 7.50 6.10 -10.10
N ASN A 395 8.45 5.24 -10.50
CA ASN A 395 8.22 3.85 -10.88
C ASN A 395 7.07 3.71 -11.88
N TYR A 396 7.05 4.54 -12.93
CA TYR A 396 6.01 4.51 -13.97
C TYR A 396 4.60 4.85 -13.49
N LYS A 397 4.44 5.29 -12.23
CA LYS A 397 3.15 5.59 -11.62
C LYS A 397 3.10 7.01 -11.10
N LEU A 398 1.92 7.58 -11.12
CA LEU A 398 1.63 8.81 -10.40
C LEU A 398 1.49 8.49 -8.91
N ASN A 399 2.14 9.27 -8.06
CA ASN A 399 2.13 9.08 -6.61
C ASN A 399 1.81 10.41 -5.92
N PHE A 400 1.00 10.38 -4.87
CA PHE A 400 0.80 11.51 -3.96
C PHE A 400 1.71 11.40 -2.73
N VAL A 401 2.60 12.37 -2.53
CA VAL A 401 3.65 12.33 -1.49
C VAL A 401 3.76 13.67 -0.74
N SER A 402 4.53 13.66 0.36
CA SER A 402 4.96 14.87 1.07
C SER A 402 6.49 14.99 1.03
N ASP A 403 7.00 16.18 0.72
CA ASP A 403 8.43 16.50 0.76
C ASP A 403 8.93 16.94 2.14
N ILE A 404 8.01 17.28 3.05
CA ILE A 404 8.26 17.55 4.45
C ILE A 404 7.87 16.36 5.32
N LYS A 405 8.60 16.16 6.43
CA LYS A 405 8.14 15.26 7.49
C LYS A 405 6.87 15.86 8.10
N ARG A 406 5.83 15.05 8.23
CA ARG A 406 4.56 15.45 8.83
C ARG A 406 4.27 14.63 10.08
N ASP A 407 3.79 15.32 11.09
CA ASP A 407 3.13 14.68 12.21
C ASP A 407 1.79 14.10 11.71
N HIS A 408 1.42 12.89 12.15
CA HIS A 408 0.19 12.21 11.75
C HIS A 408 0.09 11.85 10.25
N TYR A 409 1.15 11.24 9.68
CA TYR A 409 1.19 10.79 8.28
C TYR A 409 -0.02 9.95 7.86
N ALA A 410 -0.59 9.15 8.77
CA ALA A 410 -1.75 8.28 8.53
C ALA A 410 -3.06 9.05 8.23
N ALA A 411 -3.14 10.34 8.60
CA ALA A 411 -4.30 11.19 8.34
C ALA A 411 -4.40 11.66 6.88
N TYR A 412 -3.39 11.38 6.04
CA TYR A 412 -3.35 11.78 4.64
C TYR A 412 -3.40 10.57 3.71
N ASN A 413 -3.83 10.80 2.48
CA ASN A 413 -3.92 9.76 1.45
C ASN A 413 -2.61 9.59 0.65
N TYR A 414 -1.45 9.59 1.30
CA TYR A 414 -0.19 9.39 0.58
C TYR A 414 -0.16 8.01 -0.06
N SER A 415 0.31 7.95 -1.31
CA SER A 415 0.50 6.71 -2.04
C SER A 415 1.46 5.79 -1.29
N SER A 416 1.20 4.49 -1.39
CA SER A 416 2.04 3.47 -0.78
C SER A 416 3.45 3.47 -1.40
N ARG A 417 4.44 2.99 -0.66
CA ARG A 417 5.78 2.81 -1.22
C ARG A 417 5.75 1.63 -2.19
N ASP A 418 5.85 1.90 -3.48
CA ASP A 418 5.97 0.85 -4.49
C ASP A 418 7.39 0.24 -4.45
N LYS A 419 7.46 -1.04 -4.04
CA LYS A 419 8.68 -1.85 -4.02
C LYS A 419 8.54 -3.09 -4.92
N LYS A 420 7.53 -3.13 -5.80
CA LYS A 420 7.41 -4.18 -6.79
C LYS A 420 8.68 -4.13 -7.65
N GLU A 421 9.28 -5.29 -7.87
CA GLU A 421 10.35 -5.39 -8.85
C GLU A 421 9.74 -5.20 -10.24
N VAL A 422 10.37 -4.35 -11.03
CA VAL A 422 10.19 -4.34 -12.49
C VAL A 422 11.36 -5.12 -13.05
N ASN A 423 11.09 -6.17 -13.83
CA ASN A 423 12.14 -6.97 -14.43
C ASN A 423 12.90 -6.09 -15.43
N THR A 424 14.21 -5.97 -15.24
CA THR A 424 15.04 -5.01 -15.97
C THR A 424 16.27 -5.68 -16.52
N THR A 425 16.49 -5.48 -17.82
CA THR A 425 17.74 -5.88 -18.48
C THR A 425 18.58 -4.63 -18.72
N PHE A 426 19.82 -4.65 -18.23
CA PHE A 426 20.85 -3.68 -18.58
C PHE A 426 21.72 -4.27 -19.67
N SER A 427 21.80 -3.59 -20.81
CA SER A 427 22.61 -4.01 -21.94
C SER A 427 23.37 -2.82 -22.54
N MET A 428 24.43 -3.08 -23.29
CA MET A 428 25.12 -2.06 -24.07
C MET A 428 25.23 -2.56 -25.52
N ASN A 429 24.82 -1.72 -26.47
CA ASN A 429 24.83 -2.11 -27.87
C ASN A 429 26.27 -2.25 -28.38
N GLY A 430 26.59 -3.40 -29.00
CA GLY A 430 27.81 -3.78 -29.75
C GLY A 430 29.03 -4.21 -28.92
N ASN A 431 30.19 -4.41 -29.57
CA ASN A 431 31.33 -5.14 -28.98
C ASN A 431 31.82 -4.50 -27.65
N GLN A 432 31.81 -5.30 -26.59
CA GLN A 432 32.15 -4.91 -25.22
C GLN A 432 33.13 -5.93 -24.62
N SER A 433 33.86 -5.55 -23.58
CA SER A 433 34.71 -6.52 -22.88
C SER A 433 33.83 -7.51 -22.10
N GLU A 434 34.31 -8.73 -21.94
CA GLU A 434 33.66 -9.78 -21.13
C GLU A 434 33.34 -9.27 -19.72
N PHE A 435 34.25 -8.49 -19.12
CA PHE A 435 34.03 -7.84 -17.83
C PHE A 435 32.78 -6.94 -17.82
N VAL A 436 32.57 -6.13 -18.86
CA VAL A 436 31.44 -5.18 -18.91
C VAL A 436 30.12 -5.91 -19.13
N GLU A 437 30.13 -6.93 -19.98
CA GLU A 437 28.98 -7.80 -20.21
C GLU A 437 28.55 -8.46 -18.90
N GLU A 438 29.47 -9.14 -18.22
CA GLU A 438 29.21 -9.81 -16.94
C GLU A 438 28.80 -8.82 -15.84
N TYR A 439 29.33 -7.59 -15.85
CA TYR A 439 28.96 -6.54 -14.90
C TYR A 439 27.50 -6.10 -15.07
N LEU A 440 27.08 -5.84 -16.31
CA LEU A 440 25.70 -5.44 -16.63
C LEU A 440 24.71 -6.61 -16.44
N GLU A 441 25.10 -7.82 -16.83
CA GLU A 441 24.32 -9.04 -16.57
C GLU A 441 24.10 -9.22 -15.07
N THR A 442 25.15 -9.06 -14.25
CA THR A 442 25.05 -9.12 -12.79
C THR A 442 24.07 -8.09 -12.24
N LEU A 443 24.10 -6.85 -12.74
CA LEU A 443 23.14 -5.81 -12.32
C LEU A 443 21.70 -6.17 -12.74
N SER A 444 21.52 -6.90 -13.83
CA SER A 444 20.20 -7.39 -14.24
C SER A 444 19.74 -8.52 -13.31
N SER A 445 20.56 -9.55 -13.13
CA SER A 445 20.20 -10.78 -12.41
C SER A 445 20.09 -10.62 -10.89
N GLU A 446 20.84 -9.69 -10.29
CA GLU A 446 20.84 -9.46 -8.83
C GLU A 446 19.89 -8.35 -8.39
N LYS A 447 19.07 -7.81 -9.31
CA LYS A 447 18.15 -6.70 -9.03
C LYS A 447 17.21 -7.01 -7.88
N GLU A 448 16.43 -8.08 -7.96
CA GLU A 448 15.49 -8.48 -6.90
C GLU A 448 16.18 -8.62 -5.54
N ASN A 449 17.34 -9.29 -5.51
CA ASN A 449 18.10 -9.57 -4.30
C ASN A 449 18.59 -8.29 -3.64
N LEU A 450 19.15 -7.37 -4.42
CA LEU A 450 19.68 -6.10 -3.93
C LEU A 450 18.54 -5.13 -3.55
N MET A 451 17.43 -5.10 -4.30
CA MET A 451 16.22 -4.36 -3.94
C MET A 451 15.69 -4.82 -2.57
N LYS A 452 15.58 -6.13 -2.34
CA LYS A 452 15.19 -6.72 -1.05
C LYS A 452 16.18 -6.39 0.06
N LEU A 453 17.49 -6.58 -0.19
CA LEU A 453 18.56 -6.36 0.80
C LEU A 453 18.62 -4.92 1.32
N TYR A 454 18.38 -3.96 0.41
CA TYR A 454 18.44 -2.53 0.70
C TYR A 454 17.09 -1.86 0.88
N ASN A 455 15.99 -2.61 0.68
CA ASN A 455 14.63 -2.12 0.82
C ASN A 455 14.34 -0.90 -0.06
N ILE A 456 14.78 -0.96 -1.33
CA ILE A 456 14.66 0.10 -2.34
C ILE A 456 13.69 -0.28 -3.44
N ASP A 457 13.14 0.74 -4.10
CA ASP A 457 12.28 0.62 -5.26
C ASP A 457 13.06 0.47 -6.59
N SER A 458 12.36 0.02 -7.64
CA SER A 458 12.92 -0.29 -8.95
C SER A 458 13.62 0.91 -9.61
N GLU A 459 13.00 2.09 -9.62
CA GLU A 459 13.61 3.30 -10.20
C GLU A 459 14.87 3.71 -9.44
N THR A 460 14.84 3.66 -8.10
CA THR A 460 16.03 3.92 -7.27
C THR A 460 17.14 2.91 -7.55
N TYR A 461 16.79 1.63 -7.74
CA TYR A 461 17.75 0.60 -8.12
C TYR A 461 18.38 0.93 -9.49
N ASN A 462 17.57 1.19 -10.52
CA ASN A 462 18.06 1.47 -11.87
C ASN A 462 18.98 2.71 -11.90
N GLN A 463 18.65 3.77 -11.16
CA GLN A 463 19.51 4.95 -11.00
C GLN A 463 20.86 4.63 -10.33
N LEU A 464 20.84 3.79 -9.29
CA LEU A 464 22.06 3.35 -8.61
C LEU A 464 22.90 2.39 -9.47
N ALA A 465 22.26 1.55 -10.27
CA ALA A 465 22.89 0.66 -11.24
C ALA A 465 23.59 1.46 -12.34
N LEU A 466 22.91 2.46 -12.93
CA LEU A 466 23.50 3.41 -13.87
C LEU A 466 24.69 4.15 -13.26
N PHE A 467 24.56 4.64 -12.02
CA PHE A 467 25.68 5.26 -11.33
C PHE A 467 26.84 4.28 -11.11
N ALA A 468 26.55 3.05 -10.64
CA ALA A 468 27.55 2.02 -10.39
C ALA A 468 28.28 1.57 -11.66
N PHE A 469 27.61 1.55 -12.81
CA PHE A 469 28.25 1.35 -14.11
C PHE A 469 29.06 2.59 -14.50
N GLY A 470 28.45 3.77 -14.43
CA GLY A 470 29.04 5.02 -14.90
C GLY A 470 30.34 5.40 -14.18
N VAL A 471 30.52 5.02 -12.90
CA VAL A 471 31.79 5.24 -12.17
C VAL A 471 32.98 4.48 -12.77
N LEU A 472 32.77 3.42 -13.56
CA LEU A 472 33.87 2.78 -14.30
C LEU A 472 34.57 3.77 -15.24
N ALA A 473 33.86 4.75 -15.81
CA ALA A 473 34.43 5.71 -16.75
C ALA A 473 35.53 6.62 -16.17
N PRO A 474 35.31 7.34 -15.05
CA PRO A 474 36.38 8.10 -14.41
C PRO A 474 37.41 7.24 -13.67
N GLU A 475 37.03 6.07 -13.15
CA GLU A 475 37.90 5.29 -12.24
C GLU A 475 38.81 4.27 -12.93
N SER A 476 38.37 3.63 -14.01
CA SER A 476 39.15 2.61 -14.75
C SER A 476 39.04 2.69 -16.26
N ARG A 477 38.16 3.56 -16.79
CA ARG A 477 37.78 3.64 -18.21
C ARG A 477 37.21 2.36 -18.78
N PHE A 478 36.58 1.55 -17.92
CA PHE A 478 35.94 0.29 -18.27
C PHE A 478 36.85 -0.85 -18.77
N GLY A 479 38.18 -0.70 -18.74
CA GLY A 479 39.05 -1.62 -19.50
C GLY A 479 39.62 -1.01 -20.77
N ASP A 480 40.62 -1.64 -21.37
CA ASP A 480 41.37 -1.10 -22.51
C ASP A 480 40.56 -0.99 -23.84
N ASP A 481 39.34 -1.53 -23.93
CA ASP A 481 38.62 -1.70 -25.22
C ASP A 481 37.43 -0.75 -25.52
N ILE A 482 36.84 -0.05 -24.54
CA ILE A 482 35.71 0.89 -24.78
C ILE A 482 36.14 2.21 -25.45
N LYS A 483 37.45 2.41 -25.59
CA LYS A 483 38.08 3.61 -26.14
C LYS A 483 37.61 3.99 -27.54
N TYR A 484 37.27 3.02 -28.39
CA TYR A 484 36.86 3.28 -29.77
C TYR A 484 35.41 3.77 -29.87
N LYS A 485 34.49 3.18 -29.10
CA LYS A 485 33.09 3.60 -29.10
C LYS A 485 32.85 4.94 -28.42
N LEU A 486 33.58 5.21 -27.33
CA LEU A 486 33.53 6.53 -26.69
C LEU A 486 33.99 7.66 -27.64
N LYS A 487 34.90 7.33 -28.59
CA LYS A 487 35.36 8.26 -29.63
C LYS A 487 34.36 8.44 -30.76
N GLU A 488 33.68 7.36 -31.18
CA GLU A 488 32.71 7.38 -32.29
C GLU A 488 31.36 7.99 -31.88
N THR A 489 30.82 7.62 -30.72
CA THR A 489 29.51 8.10 -30.25
C THR A 489 29.57 9.55 -29.74
N ILE A 490 30.73 10.00 -29.22
CA ILE A 490 30.88 11.30 -28.56
C ILE A 490 32.24 11.95 -28.92
N PRO A 491 32.36 12.65 -30.07
CA PRO A 491 33.65 13.16 -30.58
C PRO A 491 34.39 14.13 -29.63
N PHE A 492 33.68 14.86 -28.76
CA PHE A 492 34.30 15.77 -27.78
C PHE A 492 34.85 15.06 -26.52
N ALA A 493 34.54 13.77 -26.33
CA ALA A 493 35.05 12.94 -25.23
C ALA A 493 36.49 12.43 -25.49
N VAL A 494 37.16 12.88 -26.55
CA VAL A 494 38.57 12.54 -26.79
C VAL A 494 39.51 13.13 -25.71
N SER A 495 39.15 14.28 -25.10
CA SER A 495 39.87 14.87 -23.95
C SER A 495 39.74 14.05 -22.66
N LEU A 496 38.72 13.19 -22.60
CA LEU A 496 38.35 12.29 -21.52
C LEU A 496 39.33 11.10 -21.41
N LEU A 497 40.08 10.83 -22.50
CA LEU A 497 41.01 9.71 -22.70
C LEU A 497 42.48 9.98 -22.32
N LYS A 498 42.85 11.13 -21.74
CA LYS A 498 44.23 11.36 -21.23
C LYS A 498 44.34 11.10 -19.71
N GLY A 499 44.88 9.94 -19.31
CA GLY A 499 44.94 9.46 -17.91
C GLY A 499 45.31 7.97 -17.79
N LYS A 500 45.97 7.57 -16.69
CA LYS A 500 46.71 6.29 -16.55
C LYS A 500 45.86 5.04 -16.82
N TRP A 501 46.40 4.21 -17.72
CA TRP A 501 46.01 2.83 -18.02
C TRP A 501 46.42 1.91 -16.87
N PHE A 502 45.68 0.82 -16.69
CA PHE A 502 45.78 -0.15 -15.59
C PHE A 502 47.17 -0.26 -14.97
N ASN A 503 47.30 0.32 -13.79
CA ASN A 503 48.35 -0.05 -12.85
C ASN A 503 47.77 0.03 -11.45
N THR A 504 46.99 -0.99 -11.08
CA THR A 504 46.37 -1.17 -9.75
C THR A 504 47.25 -1.96 -8.78
N ASP A 505 48.55 -2.13 -9.09
CA ASP A 505 49.49 -2.99 -8.38
C ASP A 505 49.93 -2.50 -6.98
N SER A 506 49.11 -1.73 -6.27
CA SER A 506 49.40 -1.51 -4.84
C SER A 506 48.20 -1.31 -3.92
N ASN A 507 46.96 -1.32 -4.39
CA ASN A 507 45.80 -1.32 -3.48
C ASN A 507 44.54 -1.88 -4.16
N SER A 508 44.20 -3.14 -3.86
CA SER A 508 43.11 -3.96 -4.41
C SER A 508 41.68 -3.36 -4.31
N ARG A 509 41.39 -2.23 -4.95
CA ARG A 509 40.07 -1.55 -4.87
C ARG A 509 39.15 -1.83 -6.07
N GLY A 510 39.54 -2.73 -6.96
CA GLY A 510 38.77 -3.11 -8.14
C GLY A 510 38.63 -2.01 -9.20
N PRO A 511 37.99 -2.29 -10.35
CA PRO A 511 37.80 -1.34 -11.45
C PRO A 511 36.93 -0.12 -11.09
N THR A 512 36.06 -0.22 -10.10
CA THR A 512 35.24 0.91 -9.63
C THR A 512 35.92 1.73 -8.54
N GLN A 513 37.05 1.27 -7.99
CA GLN A 513 37.82 1.99 -6.97
C GLN A 513 37.03 2.30 -5.67
N ILE A 514 36.07 1.45 -5.28
CA ILE A 514 35.29 1.65 -4.04
C ILE A 514 36.19 1.70 -2.81
N LYS A 515 35.84 2.55 -1.84
CA LYS A 515 36.64 2.77 -0.62
C LYS A 515 36.52 1.63 0.38
N ARG A 516 35.36 0.96 0.41
CA ARG A 516 35.05 -0.17 1.29
C ARG A 516 33.90 -0.98 0.70
N ILE A 517 33.84 -2.25 1.05
CA ILE A 517 32.69 -3.10 0.76
C ILE A 517 31.63 -2.90 1.86
N PRO A 518 30.35 -2.65 1.51
CA PRO A 518 29.26 -2.58 2.48
C PRO A 518 29.12 -3.87 3.29
N LYS A 519 28.88 -3.76 4.61
CA LYS A 519 28.71 -4.95 5.48
C LYS A 519 27.56 -5.86 5.03
N LYS A 520 26.47 -5.27 4.51
CA LYS A 520 25.34 -6.03 3.96
C LYS A 520 25.75 -6.87 2.76
N ILE A 521 26.60 -6.35 1.88
CA ILE A 521 27.13 -7.08 0.72
C ILE A 521 28.07 -8.19 1.17
N ILE A 522 29.02 -7.92 2.08
CA ILE A 522 29.92 -8.95 2.62
C ILE A 522 29.10 -10.12 3.19
N LYS A 523 28.06 -9.83 3.97
CA LYS A 523 27.21 -10.85 4.59
C LYS A 523 26.38 -11.64 3.56
N ALA A 524 25.89 -10.99 2.51
CA ALA A 524 25.00 -11.60 1.53
C ALA A 524 25.76 -12.40 0.46
N TYR A 525 26.93 -11.91 0.03
CA TYR A 525 27.67 -12.45 -1.11
C TYR A 525 29.02 -13.06 -0.73
N GLY A 526 29.47 -12.93 0.51
CA GLY A 526 30.73 -13.52 0.97
C GLY A 526 31.99 -12.89 0.37
N ILE A 527 31.87 -11.71 -0.27
CA ILE A 527 32.98 -11.09 -1.00
C ILE A 527 33.97 -10.37 -0.08
N ASP A 528 35.23 -10.40 -0.47
CA ASP A 528 36.31 -9.63 0.12
C ASP A 528 36.97 -8.66 -0.86
N LYS A 529 38.01 -7.98 -0.39
CA LYS A 529 38.68 -6.91 -1.14
C LYS A 529 39.40 -7.43 -2.40
N SER A 530 39.86 -8.68 -2.41
CA SER A 530 40.54 -9.30 -3.55
C SER A 530 39.57 -9.61 -4.68
N ASP A 531 38.32 -9.96 -4.35
CA ASP A 531 37.26 -10.27 -5.32
C ASP A 531 36.79 -9.06 -6.14
N LEU A 532 37.11 -7.84 -5.72
CA LEU A 532 36.68 -6.61 -6.42
C LEU A 532 37.25 -6.48 -7.83
N LYS A 533 38.18 -7.35 -8.24
CA LYS A 533 38.65 -7.44 -9.63
C LYS A 533 37.65 -8.15 -10.54
N GLU A 534 36.79 -8.99 -9.99
CA GLU A 534 35.77 -9.74 -10.72
C GLU A 534 34.54 -8.87 -11.00
N ALA A 535 33.95 -9.01 -12.18
CA ALA A 535 32.84 -8.18 -12.62
C ALA A 535 31.63 -8.29 -11.67
N LYS A 536 31.23 -9.52 -11.34
CA LYS A 536 30.11 -9.80 -10.44
C LYS A 536 30.27 -9.14 -9.07
N SER A 537 31.40 -9.39 -8.41
CA SER A 537 31.70 -8.86 -7.08
C SER A 537 31.82 -7.33 -7.10
N SER A 538 32.45 -6.77 -8.14
CA SER A 538 32.54 -5.32 -8.31
C SER A 538 31.16 -4.67 -8.49
N ALA A 539 30.25 -5.28 -9.27
CA ALA A 539 28.91 -4.75 -9.53
C ALA A 539 28.07 -4.63 -8.26
N VAL A 540 27.89 -5.75 -7.54
CA VAL A 540 27.08 -5.78 -6.32
C VAL A 540 27.68 -4.91 -5.21
N ALA A 541 29.02 -4.88 -5.08
CA ALA A 541 29.69 -4.05 -4.08
C ALA A 541 29.54 -2.55 -4.37
N THR A 542 29.67 -2.15 -5.64
CA THR A 542 29.59 -0.75 -6.06
C THR A 542 28.19 -0.21 -5.92
N LEU A 543 27.16 -0.96 -6.34
CA LEU A 543 25.76 -0.58 -6.14
C LEU A 543 25.43 -0.46 -4.65
N GLY A 544 25.82 -1.44 -3.84
CA GLY A 544 25.60 -1.40 -2.41
C GLY A 544 26.30 -0.22 -1.72
N PHE A 545 27.50 0.15 -2.19
CA PHE A 545 28.23 1.31 -1.69
C PHE A 545 27.55 2.62 -2.11
N ALA A 546 27.13 2.73 -3.38
CA ALA A 546 26.37 3.88 -3.87
C ALA A 546 25.05 4.10 -3.10
N TYR A 547 24.36 3.01 -2.72
CA TYR A 547 23.17 3.11 -1.87
C TYR A 547 23.47 3.71 -0.49
N GLU A 548 24.53 3.26 0.19
CA GLU A 548 24.91 3.82 1.49
C GLU A 548 25.24 5.31 1.38
N LEU A 549 25.97 5.70 0.32
CA LEU A 549 26.26 7.10 0.02
C LEU A 549 25.00 7.93 -0.30
N LEU A 550 24.00 7.35 -0.96
CA LEU A 550 22.72 8.03 -1.20
C LEU A 550 22.00 8.33 0.12
N GLY A 551 22.06 7.41 1.09
CA GLY A 551 21.56 7.62 2.44
C GLY A 551 22.26 8.80 3.13
N GLU A 552 23.59 8.84 3.06
CA GLU A 552 24.38 9.96 3.60
C GLU A 552 24.06 11.28 2.90
N LEU A 553 23.96 11.27 1.57
CA LEU A 553 23.66 12.45 0.76
C LEU A 553 22.28 13.03 1.10
N LYS A 554 21.26 12.19 1.23
CA LYS A 554 19.92 12.60 1.67
C LYS A 554 19.93 13.23 3.06
N ALA A 555 20.81 12.79 3.96
CA ALA A 555 20.93 13.36 5.31
C ALA A 555 21.58 14.75 5.34
N ILE A 556 22.44 15.06 4.36
CA ILE A 556 23.17 16.34 4.28
C ILE A 556 22.70 17.26 3.16
N SER A 557 21.76 16.83 2.30
CA SER A 557 21.31 17.57 1.12
C SER A 557 20.72 18.94 1.45
N SER A 558 20.07 19.08 2.62
CA SER A 558 19.53 20.35 3.10
C SER A 558 20.58 21.45 3.30
N LYS A 559 21.87 21.09 3.34
CA LYS A 559 23.00 22.04 3.40
C LYS A 559 23.39 22.59 2.02
N HIS A 560 22.84 22.05 0.94
CA HIS A 560 23.12 22.46 -0.43
C HIS A 560 21.82 22.83 -1.15
N PRO A 561 21.53 24.12 -1.41
CA PRO A 561 20.22 24.56 -1.92
C PRO A 561 19.88 24.00 -3.29
N SER A 562 20.88 23.71 -4.12
CA SER A 562 20.68 23.14 -5.46
C SER A 562 20.36 21.65 -5.48
N ILE A 563 20.53 20.92 -4.37
CA ILE A 563 20.23 19.48 -4.33
C ILE A 563 18.73 19.30 -4.12
N ASN A 564 18.10 18.59 -5.03
CA ASN A 564 16.69 18.20 -4.95
C ASN A 564 16.53 16.74 -5.36
N ARG A 565 15.29 16.24 -5.36
CA ARG A 565 14.99 14.84 -5.68
C ARG A 565 15.42 14.45 -7.10
N ASP A 566 15.39 15.38 -8.04
CA ASP A 566 15.58 15.11 -9.45
C ASP A 566 17.07 15.04 -9.83
N ASN A 567 17.94 15.72 -9.09
CA ASN A 567 19.37 15.77 -9.39
C ASN A 567 20.26 15.13 -8.32
N ILE A 568 19.68 14.51 -7.27
CA ILE A 568 20.48 13.98 -6.14
C ILE A 568 21.55 12.97 -6.58
N TYR A 569 21.27 12.15 -7.60
CA TYR A 569 22.23 11.16 -8.11
C TYR A 569 23.48 11.81 -8.73
N ASP A 570 23.35 13.00 -9.32
CA ASP A 570 24.48 13.75 -9.89
C ASP A 570 25.50 14.15 -8.82
N TYR A 571 25.05 14.29 -7.57
CA TYR A 571 25.91 14.67 -6.45
C TYR A 571 26.56 13.48 -5.75
N LEU A 572 26.16 12.24 -6.06
CA LEU A 572 26.70 11.03 -5.39
C LEU A 572 28.21 10.91 -5.53
N TYR A 573 28.75 11.26 -6.71
CA TYR A 573 30.18 11.13 -6.96
C TYR A 573 31.05 12.00 -6.05
N TYR A 574 30.52 13.11 -5.53
CA TYR A 574 31.25 13.90 -4.52
C TYR A 574 31.49 13.08 -3.26
N LEU A 575 30.49 12.35 -2.77
CA LEU A 575 30.68 11.47 -1.60
C LEU A 575 31.54 10.26 -1.95
N TYR A 576 31.35 9.69 -3.13
CA TYR A 576 32.14 8.59 -3.66
C TYR A 576 33.65 8.90 -3.61
N ASN A 577 34.03 10.09 -4.11
CA ASN A 577 35.40 10.56 -4.12
C ASN A 577 35.83 11.19 -2.76
N GLY A 578 34.93 11.30 -1.77
CA GLY A 578 35.24 11.81 -0.42
C GLY A 578 35.26 13.33 -0.31
N LYS A 579 34.69 14.03 -1.28
CA LYS A 579 34.49 15.47 -1.31
C LYS A 579 33.21 15.89 -0.58
N ARG A 580 32.94 15.29 0.58
CA ARG A 580 31.77 15.58 1.43
C ARG A 580 31.68 17.06 1.80
N TYR A 581 32.83 17.72 1.98
CA TYR A 581 32.89 19.14 2.31
C TYR A 581 32.29 20.04 1.22
N GLU A 582 32.34 19.64 -0.06
CA GLU A 582 31.77 20.44 -1.16
C GLU A 582 30.24 20.46 -1.11
N ILE A 583 29.64 19.37 -0.61
CA ILE A 583 28.20 19.31 -0.33
C ILE A 583 27.85 20.22 0.86
N LEU A 584 28.59 20.07 1.97
CA LEU A 584 28.31 20.82 3.20
C LEU A 584 28.51 22.34 3.07
N ARG A 585 29.41 22.77 2.18
CA ARG A 585 29.69 24.18 1.90
C ARG A 585 28.89 24.76 0.72
N ALA A 586 27.98 23.98 0.13
CA ALA A 586 27.21 24.38 -1.05
C ALA A 586 28.07 24.79 -2.27
N THR A 587 29.25 24.19 -2.45
CA THR A 587 30.16 24.50 -3.57
C THR A 587 30.15 23.45 -4.67
N ALA A 588 29.45 22.33 -4.46
CA ALA A 588 29.37 21.24 -5.42
C ALA A 588 28.58 21.66 -6.67
N THR A 589 29.19 21.50 -7.83
CA THR A 589 28.64 21.88 -9.14
C THR A 589 28.79 20.70 -10.12
N PRO A 590 27.85 19.73 -10.11
CA PRO A 590 27.95 18.52 -10.92
C PRO A 590 28.25 18.77 -12.40
N ASP A 591 27.62 19.79 -13.00
CA ASP A 591 27.78 20.11 -14.42
C ASP A 591 29.17 20.68 -14.77
N MET A 592 29.90 21.22 -13.79
CA MET A 592 31.29 21.69 -13.95
C MET A 592 32.31 20.60 -13.64
N ASN A 593 31.90 19.52 -12.98
CA ASN A 593 32.79 18.43 -12.59
C ASN A 593 33.01 17.47 -13.76
N ILE A 594 34.25 17.43 -14.26
CA ILE A 594 34.62 16.58 -15.40
C ILE A 594 34.27 15.12 -15.14
N ALA A 595 34.55 14.57 -13.96
CA ALA A 595 34.29 13.16 -13.63
C ALA A 595 32.80 12.83 -13.65
N ILE A 596 31.95 13.71 -13.10
CA ILE A 596 30.49 13.54 -13.15
C ILE A 596 29.97 13.61 -14.58
N ARG A 597 30.51 14.51 -15.42
CA ARG A 597 30.20 14.51 -16.85
C ARG A 597 30.59 13.20 -17.52
N ARG A 598 31.73 12.58 -17.15
CA ARG A 598 32.11 11.24 -17.66
C ARG A 598 31.08 10.19 -17.29
N ILE A 599 30.60 10.20 -16.05
CA ILE A 599 29.56 9.29 -15.56
C ILE A 599 28.27 9.50 -16.37
N LYS A 600 27.81 10.74 -16.53
CA LYS A 600 26.61 11.08 -17.32
C LYS A 600 26.71 10.65 -18.79
N GLU A 601 27.89 10.74 -19.41
CA GLU A 601 28.09 10.26 -20.79
C GLU A 601 28.16 8.73 -20.86
N ALA A 602 28.76 8.09 -19.87
CA ALA A 602 28.84 6.64 -19.76
C ALA A 602 27.47 5.98 -19.63
N THR A 603 26.56 6.55 -18.82
CA THR A 603 25.23 5.99 -18.62
C THR A 603 24.40 5.96 -19.90
N LYS A 604 24.63 6.90 -20.83
CA LYS A 604 23.94 6.94 -22.14
C LYS A 604 24.31 5.77 -23.07
N LEU A 605 25.36 5.01 -22.75
CA LEU A 605 25.73 3.82 -23.50
C LEU A 605 24.91 2.60 -23.08
N VAL A 606 24.30 2.64 -21.89
CA VAL A 606 23.51 1.54 -21.34
C VAL A 606 22.07 1.69 -21.81
N SER A 607 21.57 0.66 -22.47
CA SER A 607 20.16 0.48 -22.74
C SER A 607 19.52 -0.24 -21.55
N ILE A 608 18.37 0.24 -21.11
CA ILE A 608 17.59 -0.34 -20.03
C ILE A 608 16.23 -0.72 -20.59
N GLU A 609 15.94 -2.00 -20.52
CA GLU A 609 14.67 -2.59 -20.94
C GLU A 609 13.92 -3.05 -19.70
N ASP A 610 12.84 -2.33 -19.37
CA ASP A 610 11.93 -2.64 -18.28
C ASP A 610 10.73 -3.41 -18.85
N VAL A 611 10.47 -4.61 -18.32
CA VAL A 611 9.28 -5.41 -18.58
C VAL A 611 8.30 -5.14 -17.44
N LEU A 612 7.26 -4.36 -17.74
CA LEU A 612 6.31 -3.82 -16.78
C LEU A 612 5.20 -4.80 -16.43
#